data_AF-A0A2V8M3J0-F1
#
_entry.id   AF-A0A2V8M3J0-F1
#
_cell.length_a   1.000
_cell.length_b   1.000
_cell.length_c   1.000
_cell.angle_alpha   90.00
_cell.angle_beta   90.00
_cell.angle_gamma   90.00
#
_symmetry.space_group_name_H-M   'P 1'
#
loop_
_entity.id
_entity.type
_entity.pdbx_description
1 polymer ?
#
loop_
_entity_poly.entity_id
_entity_poly.type
_entity_poly.pdbx_seq_one_letter_code
_entity_poly.pdbx_strand_id
1 'polypeptide(L)'
;MRSRWLFITTLMLFSFVLSLSAQQKAPPTTDDFEKAHQGVLGTQPDKAAEASRLTATFAGQSSATSQDVPNKNYIDEYIFGRMQRDKIPHAPLANDYEFVRRAYLDATGLVPTPAQVRDFVANKDPNKRDKLIDSLIGSDDFADQWAWFWSDLFQVRNDSFAYWFKQKLPLPRTPA
;
A
#
# COMPACT_ATOMS: atom_id res chain seq x y z
N MET A 1 22.81 64.15 18.92
CA MET A 1 23.75 62.99 18.93
C MET A 1 23.21 61.72 19.63
N ARG A 2 21.92 61.61 20.00
CA ARG A 2 21.38 60.45 20.76
C ARG A 2 20.66 59.37 19.92
N SER A 3 20.34 59.64 18.65
CA SER A 3 19.59 58.69 17.78
C SER A 3 20.46 57.63 17.11
N ARG A 4 21.76 57.89 16.89
CA ARG A 4 22.69 56.92 16.26
C ARG A 4 23.00 55.70 17.13
N TRP A 5 22.83 55.79 18.45
CA TRP A 5 23.10 54.67 19.37
C TRP A 5 21.95 53.66 19.45
N LEU A 6 20.69 54.10 19.24
CA LEU A 6 19.52 53.22 19.25
C LEU A 6 19.40 52.35 17.98
N PHE A 7 19.90 52.84 16.84
CA PHE A 7 19.96 52.06 15.59
C PHE A 7 21.01 50.95 15.63
N ILE A 8 22.15 51.18 16.30
CA ILE A 8 23.22 50.17 16.39
C ILE A 8 22.80 49.02 17.32
N THR A 9 22.11 49.33 18.42
CA THR A 9 21.64 48.29 19.35
C THR A 9 20.51 47.44 18.76
N THR A 10 19.60 48.03 17.99
CA THR A 10 18.55 47.27 17.28
C THR A 10 19.10 46.40 16.16
N LEU A 11 20.10 46.87 15.41
CA LEU A 11 20.76 46.06 14.38
C LEU A 11 21.53 44.86 14.98
N MET A 12 22.20 45.06 16.13
CA MET A 12 22.90 43.97 16.85
C MET A 12 21.92 42.92 17.41
N LEU A 13 20.78 43.34 17.95
CA LEU A 13 19.74 42.42 18.42
C LEU A 13 19.11 41.64 17.26
N PHE A 14 18.93 42.27 16.10
CA PHE A 14 18.39 41.60 14.91
C PHE A 14 19.37 40.58 14.33
N SER A 15 20.68 40.86 14.30
CA SER A 15 21.71 39.88 13.92
C SER A 15 21.79 38.70 14.89
N PHE A 16 21.57 38.92 16.19
CA PHE A 16 21.58 37.83 17.17
C PHE A 16 20.36 36.90 17.02
N VAL A 17 19.18 37.46 16.73
CA VAL A 17 17.97 36.66 16.47
C VAL A 17 18.07 35.87 15.16
N LEU A 18 18.71 36.42 14.12
CA LEU A 18 18.91 35.70 12.86
C LEU A 18 19.95 34.56 12.99
N SER A 19 20.91 34.68 13.91
CA SER A 19 21.89 33.62 14.18
C SER A 19 21.32 32.45 14.99
N LEU A 20 20.17 32.63 15.65
CA LEU A 20 19.52 31.59 16.46
C LEU A 20 18.51 30.75 15.67
N SER A 21 18.04 31.22 14.50
CA SER A 21 17.12 30.47 13.63
C SER A 21 17.81 29.61 12.56
N ALA A 22 19.13 29.72 12.41
CA ALA A 22 19.93 28.88 11.53
C ALA A 22 20.44 27.61 12.26
N GLN A 23 19.58 26.93 13.00
CA GLN A 23 19.88 25.56 13.43
C GLN A 23 19.63 24.64 12.24
N GLN A 24 20.56 24.64 11.28
CA GLN A 24 20.60 23.65 10.21
C GLN A 24 20.77 22.29 10.89
N LYS A 25 19.69 21.51 10.93
CA LYS A 25 19.71 20.12 11.39
C LYS A 25 20.86 19.43 10.65
N ALA A 26 21.86 18.98 11.40
CA ALA A 26 23.05 18.34 10.85
C ALA A 26 22.65 17.22 9.87
N PRO A 27 23.44 16.96 8.82
CA PRO A 27 23.17 15.84 7.92
C PRO A 27 23.02 14.58 8.75
N PRO A 28 21.99 13.76 8.50
CA PRO A 28 21.73 12.56 9.29
C PRO A 28 22.99 11.70 9.25
N THR A 29 23.52 11.42 10.43
CA THR A 29 24.62 10.48 10.60
C THR A 29 24.10 9.06 10.33
N THR A 30 24.98 8.10 10.08
CA THR A 30 24.58 6.69 9.88
C THR A 30 23.73 6.16 11.04
N ASP A 31 23.97 6.64 12.26
CA ASP A 31 23.25 6.25 13.46
C ASP A 31 21.83 6.85 13.51
N ASP A 32 21.60 8.01 12.87
CA ASP A 32 20.27 8.62 12.77
C ASP A 32 19.35 7.82 11.84
N PHE A 33 19.91 7.14 10.83
CA PHE A 33 19.16 6.27 9.93
C PHE A 33 18.65 5.02 10.66
N GLU A 34 19.54 4.29 11.34
CA GLU A 34 19.18 3.09 12.12
C GLU A 34 18.09 3.40 13.15
N LYS A 35 18.24 4.54 13.84
CA LYS A 35 17.29 5.02 14.86
C LYS A 35 15.95 5.45 14.28
N ALA A 36 15.94 6.07 13.09
CA ALA A 36 14.70 6.42 12.40
C ALA A 36 13.95 5.19 11.87
N HIS A 37 14.67 4.12 11.53
CA HIS A 37 14.10 2.90 10.98
C HIS A 37 13.87 1.79 12.02
N GLN A 38 14.28 1.95 13.28
CA GLN A 38 13.99 0.99 14.36
C GLN A 38 12.49 0.70 14.55
N GLY A 39 11.61 1.67 14.29
CA GLY A 39 10.16 1.47 14.34
C GLY A 39 9.56 0.72 13.13
N VAL A 40 10.31 0.64 12.03
CA VAL A 40 9.89 0.01 10.76
C VAL A 40 10.56 -1.34 10.52
N LEU A 41 11.84 -1.45 10.89
CA LEU A 41 12.73 -2.61 10.67
C LEU A 41 13.06 -3.38 11.95
N GLY A 42 12.69 -2.87 13.13
CA GLY A 42 12.85 -3.59 14.40
C GLY A 42 12.04 -4.88 14.43
N THR A 43 12.33 -5.77 15.38
CA THR A 43 11.55 -6.98 15.64
C THR A 43 10.14 -6.58 16.04
N GLN A 44 9.26 -6.50 15.05
CA GLN A 44 7.86 -6.15 15.26
C GLN A 44 7.26 -7.25 16.15
N PRO A 45 6.44 -6.92 17.18
CA PRO A 45 5.72 -7.92 17.94
C PRO A 45 5.05 -8.87 16.96
N ASP A 46 5.12 -10.17 17.27
CA ASP A 46 4.76 -11.26 16.38
C ASP A 46 3.38 -10.95 15.75
N LYS A 47 3.38 -10.41 14.53
CA LYS A 47 2.16 -9.86 13.90
C LYS A 47 1.10 -10.93 13.79
N ALA A 48 1.55 -12.19 13.68
CA ALA A 48 0.70 -13.36 13.74
C ALA A 48 -0.04 -13.51 15.07
N ALA A 49 0.60 -13.21 16.20
CA ALA A 49 0.00 -13.24 17.54
C ALA A 49 -0.95 -12.06 17.77
N GLU A 50 -0.58 -10.86 17.33
CA GLU A 50 -1.46 -9.69 17.39
C GLU A 50 -2.70 -9.89 16.51
N ALA A 51 -2.52 -10.37 15.27
CA ALA A 51 -3.62 -10.75 14.39
C ALA A 51 -4.52 -11.80 15.05
N SER A 52 -3.98 -12.90 15.60
CA SER A 52 -4.80 -13.89 16.32
C SER A 52 -5.58 -13.29 17.49
N ARG A 53 -5.01 -12.34 18.25
CA ARG A 53 -5.70 -11.70 19.38
C ARG A 53 -6.86 -10.82 18.91
N LEU A 54 -6.64 -10.02 17.86
CA LEU A 54 -7.69 -9.23 17.23
C LEU A 54 -8.78 -10.14 16.69
N THR A 55 -8.39 -11.20 15.98
CA THR A 55 -9.34 -12.13 15.41
C THR A 55 -10.16 -12.86 16.46
N ALA A 56 -9.58 -13.27 17.59
CA ALA A 56 -10.31 -13.86 18.71
C ALA A 56 -11.39 -12.92 19.28
N THR A 57 -11.16 -11.60 19.22
CA THR A 57 -12.12 -10.59 19.69
C THR A 57 -13.33 -10.50 18.76
N PHE A 58 -13.13 -10.63 17.45
CA PHE A 58 -14.18 -10.47 16.44
C PHE A 58 -14.84 -11.78 15.98
N ALA A 59 -14.15 -12.92 16.12
CA ALA A 59 -14.66 -14.23 15.69
C ALA A 59 -15.94 -14.63 16.43
N GLY A 60 -16.07 -14.27 17.72
CA GLY A 60 -17.28 -14.54 18.51
C GLY A 60 -18.53 -13.78 18.06
N GLN A 61 -18.40 -12.77 17.20
CA GLN A 61 -19.54 -11.97 16.69
C GLN A 61 -20.06 -12.44 15.34
N SER A 62 -19.37 -13.34 14.64
CA SER A 62 -19.71 -13.74 13.26
C SER A 62 -20.52 -15.04 13.23
N SER A 63 -21.82 -14.94 12.98
CA SER A 63 -22.74 -16.07 12.74
C SER A 63 -22.65 -16.64 11.32
N ALA A 64 -21.45 -16.70 10.73
CA ALA A 64 -21.29 -17.18 9.35
C ALA A 64 -21.41 -18.70 9.29
N THR A 65 -22.37 -19.21 8.51
CA THR A 65 -22.50 -20.62 8.17
C THR A 65 -21.32 -21.06 7.29
N SER A 66 -20.49 -21.96 7.82
CA SER A 66 -19.39 -22.57 7.07
C SER A 66 -19.96 -23.46 5.97
N GLN A 67 -19.96 -22.99 4.72
CA GLN A 67 -20.15 -23.86 3.55
C GLN A 67 -18.84 -24.57 3.22
N ASP A 68 -18.85 -25.68 2.50
CA ASP A 68 -17.59 -26.29 2.06
C ASP A 68 -17.07 -25.52 0.83
N VAL A 69 -16.00 -24.73 1.00
CA VAL A 69 -15.36 -24.00 -0.10
C VAL A 69 -14.17 -24.81 -0.59
N PRO A 70 -14.11 -25.19 -1.87
CA PRO A 70 -13.01 -26.00 -2.39
C PRO A 70 -11.71 -25.19 -2.43
N ASN A 71 -10.61 -25.81 -2.02
CA ASN A 71 -9.26 -25.26 -2.19
C ASN A 71 -8.91 -25.28 -3.68
N LYS A 72 -8.68 -24.10 -4.28
CA LYS A 72 -8.24 -24.00 -5.68
C LYS A 72 -6.72 -23.93 -5.79
N ASN A 73 -6.05 -23.31 -4.82
CA ASN A 73 -4.61 -23.05 -4.87
C ASN A 73 -3.93 -23.32 -3.50
N TYR A 74 -2.60 -23.45 -3.50
CA TYR A 74 -1.80 -23.58 -2.27
C TYR A 74 -2.04 -22.41 -1.31
N ILE A 75 -2.34 -21.21 -1.83
CA ILE A 75 -2.68 -20.03 -1.03
C ILE A 75 -3.92 -20.30 -0.17
N ASP A 76 -4.94 -20.96 -0.73
CA ASP A 76 -6.16 -21.32 -0.02
C ASP A 76 -5.88 -22.30 1.11
N GLU A 77 -4.97 -23.26 0.90
CA GLU A 77 -4.54 -24.20 1.95
C GLU A 77 -3.95 -23.47 3.16
N TYR A 78 -3.10 -22.47 2.93
CA TYR A 78 -2.52 -21.66 4.02
C TYR A 78 -3.56 -20.77 4.72
N ILE A 79 -4.45 -20.12 3.95
CA ILE A 79 -5.48 -19.24 4.50
C ILE A 79 -6.50 -20.05 5.29
N PHE A 80 -7.14 -21.04 4.66
CA PHE A 80 -8.14 -21.87 5.32
C PHE A 80 -7.53 -22.72 6.45
N GLY A 81 -6.29 -23.19 6.31
CA GLY A 81 -5.57 -23.86 7.39
C GLY A 81 -5.31 -22.95 8.59
N ARG A 82 -5.04 -21.65 8.38
CA ARG A 82 -4.96 -20.69 9.48
C ARG A 82 -6.35 -20.42 10.09
N MET A 83 -7.36 -20.22 9.27
CA MET A 83 -8.73 -19.97 9.72
C MET A 83 -9.29 -21.13 10.55
N GLN A 84 -9.03 -22.38 10.14
CA GLN A 84 -9.44 -23.57 10.86
C GLN A 84 -8.76 -23.67 12.24
N ARG A 85 -7.45 -23.40 12.32
CA ARG A 85 -6.72 -23.36 13.61
C ARG A 85 -7.27 -22.31 14.56
N ASP A 86 -7.60 -21.13 14.02
CA ASP A 86 -8.12 -20.01 14.78
C ASP A 86 -9.65 -20.08 14.99
N LYS A 87 -10.32 -21.15 14.51
CA LYS A 87 -11.77 -21.38 14.58
C LYS A 87 -12.61 -20.25 13.96
N ILE A 88 -12.11 -19.66 12.90
CA ILE A 88 -12.77 -18.58 12.17
C ILE A 88 -13.57 -19.21 11.01
N PRO A 89 -14.89 -19.05 10.95
CA PRO A 89 -15.65 -19.46 9.78
C PRO A 89 -15.28 -18.59 8.58
N HIS A 90 -15.11 -19.19 7.41
CA HIS A 90 -14.92 -18.42 6.18
C HIS A 90 -16.27 -17.93 5.64
N ALA A 91 -16.22 -16.87 4.83
CA ALA A 91 -17.40 -16.36 4.15
C ALA A 91 -17.90 -17.37 3.10
N PRO A 92 -19.21 -17.36 2.78
CA PRO A 92 -19.75 -18.14 1.67
C PRO A 92 -19.21 -17.66 0.33
N LEU A 93 -19.28 -18.53 -0.68
CA LEU A 93 -18.84 -18.21 -2.04
C LEU A 93 -19.71 -17.09 -2.64
N ALA A 94 -19.08 -16.10 -3.26
CA ALA A 94 -19.78 -15.00 -3.90
C ALA A 94 -20.65 -15.47 -5.08
N ASN A 95 -21.83 -14.86 -5.23
CA ASN A 95 -22.70 -15.02 -6.40
C ASN A 95 -22.02 -14.46 -7.65
N ASP A 96 -22.40 -14.93 -8.85
CA ASP A 96 -21.79 -14.52 -10.12
C ASP A 96 -21.90 -13.01 -10.39
N TYR A 97 -23.02 -12.38 -10.01
CA TYR A 97 -23.20 -10.92 -10.11
C TYR A 97 -22.26 -10.14 -9.19
N GLU A 98 -22.04 -10.64 -7.98
CA GLU A 98 -21.13 -10.00 -7.02
C GLU A 98 -19.69 -10.20 -7.46
N PHE A 99 -19.36 -11.42 -7.90
CA PHE A 99 -18.04 -11.79 -8.38
C PHE A 99 -17.61 -10.92 -9.55
N VAL A 100 -18.43 -10.79 -10.60
CA VAL A 100 -18.07 -9.99 -11.78
C VAL A 100 -17.84 -8.53 -11.40
N ARG A 101 -18.69 -7.95 -10.54
CA ARG A 101 -18.52 -6.56 -10.10
C ARG A 101 -17.24 -6.37 -9.30
N ARG A 102 -16.94 -7.26 -8.36
CA ARG A 102 -15.73 -7.19 -7.53
C ARG A 102 -14.47 -7.41 -8.36
N ALA A 103 -14.46 -8.43 -9.23
CA ALA A 103 -13.32 -8.74 -10.08
C ALA A 103 -12.91 -7.54 -10.96
N TYR A 104 -13.88 -6.87 -11.59
CA TYR A 104 -13.59 -5.67 -12.38
C TYR A 104 -13.08 -4.51 -11.53
N LEU A 105 -13.72 -4.22 -10.40
CA LEU A 105 -13.30 -3.13 -9.51
C LEU A 105 -11.91 -3.38 -8.93
N ASP A 106 -11.61 -4.61 -8.51
CA ASP A 106 -10.34 -4.96 -7.87
C ASP A 106 -9.21 -5.05 -8.91
N ALA A 107 -9.49 -5.56 -10.11
CA ALA A 107 -8.48 -5.72 -11.16
C ALA A 107 -8.21 -4.41 -11.90
N THR A 108 -9.25 -3.72 -12.38
CA THR A 108 -9.11 -2.55 -13.27
C THR A 108 -9.54 -1.24 -12.62
N GLY A 109 -10.17 -1.27 -11.44
CA GLY A 109 -10.72 -0.06 -10.81
C GLY A 109 -12.00 0.45 -11.47
N LEU A 110 -12.52 -0.24 -12.48
CA LEU A 110 -13.68 0.18 -13.27
C LEU A 110 -14.90 -0.70 -12.97
N VAL A 111 -16.09 -0.14 -13.16
CA VAL A 111 -17.35 -0.91 -13.05
C VAL A 111 -17.61 -1.61 -14.39
N PRO A 112 -18.00 -2.90 -14.41
CA PRO A 112 -18.29 -3.59 -15.65
C PRO A 112 -19.52 -3.01 -16.35
N THR A 113 -19.53 -3.09 -17.68
CA THR A 113 -20.69 -2.68 -18.46
C THR A 113 -21.85 -3.67 -18.30
N PRO A 114 -23.12 -3.23 -18.46
CA PRO A 114 -24.27 -4.14 -18.38
C PRO A 114 -24.23 -5.31 -19.36
N ALA A 115 -23.59 -5.14 -20.53
CA ALA A 115 -23.41 -6.19 -21.52
C ALA A 115 -22.46 -7.29 -21.00
N GLN A 116 -21.28 -6.90 -20.52
CA GLN A 116 -20.28 -7.82 -19.95
C GLN A 116 -20.86 -8.64 -18.78
N VAL A 117 -21.65 -8.00 -17.91
CA VAL A 117 -22.31 -8.71 -16.80
C VAL A 117 -23.30 -9.75 -17.31
N ARG A 118 -24.13 -9.40 -18.30
CA ARG A 118 -25.10 -10.35 -18.88
C ARG A 118 -24.40 -11.52 -19.57
N ASP A 119 -23.34 -11.25 -20.32
CA ASP A 119 -22.58 -12.27 -21.03
C ASP A 119 -21.90 -13.24 -20.04
N PHE A 120 -21.33 -12.71 -18.95
CA PHE A 120 -20.71 -13.52 -17.89
C PHE A 120 -21.72 -14.41 -17.15
N VAL A 121 -22.90 -13.87 -16.85
CA VAL A 121 -23.96 -14.62 -16.15
C VAL A 121 -24.59 -15.68 -17.06
N ALA A 122 -24.76 -15.37 -18.35
CA ALA A 122 -25.29 -16.31 -19.33
C ALA A 122 -24.32 -17.46 -19.63
N ASN A 123 -23.01 -17.25 -19.43
CA ASN A 123 -21.98 -18.27 -19.63
C ASN A 123 -22.10 -19.38 -18.56
N LYS A 124 -22.16 -20.63 -19.03
CA LYS A 124 -22.26 -21.86 -18.21
C LYS A 124 -20.96 -22.64 -18.10
N ASP A 125 -19.87 -22.14 -18.66
CA ASP A 125 -18.56 -22.77 -18.58
C ASP A 125 -18.10 -22.84 -17.10
N PRO A 126 -17.72 -24.02 -16.58
CA PRO A 126 -17.21 -24.16 -15.22
C PRO A 126 -15.96 -23.30 -14.95
N ASN A 127 -15.18 -22.99 -15.99
CA ASN A 127 -13.95 -22.20 -15.89
C ASN A 127 -14.16 -20.71 -16.24
N LYS A 128 -15.41 -20.23 -16.31
CA LYS A 128 -15.70 -18.85 -16.71
C LYS A 128 -15.07 -17.79 -15.81
N ARG A 129 -14.92 -18.08 -14.51
CA ARG A 129 -14.31 -17.16 -13.53
C ARG A 129 -12.83 -16.96 -13.81
N ASP A 130 -12.11 -18.06 -14.05
CA ASP A 130 -10.68 -18.05 -14.29
C ASP A 130 -10.39 -17.35 -15.63
N LYS A 131 -11.16 -17.67 -16.69
CA LYS A 131 -11.09 -16.98 -17.99
C LYS A 131 -11.35 -15.47 -17.91
N LEU A 132 -12.32 -15.05 -17.08
CA LEU A 132 -12.58 -13.63 -16.87
C LEU A 132 -11.37 -12.96 -16.23
N ILE A 133 -10.80 -13.55 -15.18
CA ILE A 133 -9.62 -13.02 -14.50
C ILE A 133 -8.45 -12.89 -15.49
N ASP A 134 -8.17 -13.92 -16.28
CA ASP A 134 -7.11 -13.89 -17.29
C ASP A 134 -7.33 -12.74 -18.29
N SER A 135 -8.57 -12.53 -18.73
CA SER A 135 -8.90 -11.43 -19.65
C SER A 135 -8.73 -10.05 -19.01
N LEU A 136 -9.02 -9.91 -17.71
CA LEU A 136 -8.88 -8.65 -16.98
C LEU A 136 -7.40 -8.32 -16.76
N ILE A 137 -6.60 -9.29 -16.31
CA ILE A 137 -5.16 -9.11 -16.07
C ILE A 137 -4.42 -8.82 -17.38
N GLY A 138 -4.86 -9.41 -18.49
CA GLY A 138 -4.31 -9.14 -19.82
C GLY A 138 -4.76 -7.84 -20.46
N SER A 139 -5.59 -7.02 -19.79
CA SER A 139 -6.12 -5.77 -20.36
C SER A 139 -5.23 -4.56 -20.05
N ASP A 140 -5.25 -3.57 -20.96
CA ASP A 140 -4.52 -2.31 -20.76
C ASP A 140 -5.04 -1.55 -19.52
N ASP A 141 -6.36 -1.62 -19.25
CA ASP A 141 -6.97 -0.99 -18.06
C ASP A 141 -6.36 -1.52 -16.75
N PHE A 142 -6.02 -2.81 -16.70
CA PHE A 142 -5.31 -3.39 -15.55
C PHE A 142 -3.90 -2.83 -15.43
N ALA A 143 -3.15 -2.79 -16.53
CA ALA A 143 -1.79 -2.28 -16.53
C ALA A 143 -1.73 -0.81 -16.07
N ASP A 144 -2.64 0.03 -16.57
CA ASP A 144 -2.74 1.44 -16.21
C ASP A 144 -3.09 1.64 -14.73
N GLN A 145 -4.10 0.91 -14.24
CA GLN A 145 -4.55 1.03 -12.85
C GLN A 145 -3.45 0.62 -11.86
N TRP A 146 -2.77 -0.49 -12.12
CA TRP A 146 -1.70 -0.96 -11.25
C TRP A 146 -0.43 -0.13 -11.39
N ALA A 147 -0.10 0.34 -12.60
CA ALA A 147 1.00 1.29 -12.78
C ALA A 147 0.78 2.57 -11.98
N TRP A 148 -0.44 3.11 -11.98
CA TRP A 148 -0.80 4.26 -11.17
C TRP A 148 -0.71 3.96 -9.67
N PHE A 149 -1.30 2.85 -9.20
CA PHE A 149 -1.26 2.44 -7.80
C PHE A 149 0.17 2.29 -7.27
N TRP A 150 1.03 1.59 -8.01
CA TRP A 150 2.44 1.42 -7.62
C TRP A 150 3.23 2.72 -7.68
N SER A 151 2.96 3.56 -8.68
CA SER A 151 3.60 4.88 -8.81
C SER A 151 3.30 5.78 -7.61
N ASP A 152 2.05 5.76 -7.15
CA ASP A 152 1.63 6.51 -5.95
C ASP A 152 2.24 5.92 -4.68
N LEU A 153 2.18 4.59 -4.51
CA LEU A 153 2.74 3.90 -3.34
C LEU A 153 4.24 4.13 -3.19
N PHE A 154 5.00 4.04 -4.28
CA PHE A 154 6.44 4.29 -4.28
C PHE A 154 6.79 5.78 -4.33
N GLN A 155 5.79 6.66 -4.39
CA GLN A 155 5.96 8.11 -4.52
C GLN A 155 6.95 8.46 -5.63
N VAL A 156 6.79 7.88 -6.82
CA VAL A 156 7.70 8.10 -7.96
C VAL A 156 7.80 9.59 -8.32
N ARG A 157 6.76 10.38 -7.99
CA ARG A 157 6.72 11.84 -8.17
C ARG A 157 7.44 12.65 -7.09
N ASN A 158 7.93 12.03 -6.01
CA ASN A 158 8.63 12.74 -4.94
C ASN A 158 10.09 13.02 -5.32
N ASP A 159 10.51 14.28 -5.19
CA ASP A 159 11.88 14.72 -5.46
C ASP A 159 12.92 13.87 -4.72
N SER A 160 12.61 13.42 -3.50
CA SER A 160 13.49 12.60 -2.65
C SER A 160 13.90 11.30 -3.35
N PHE A 161 12.96 10.65 -4.04
CA PHE A 161 13.21 9.41 -4.77
C PHE A 161 14.08 9.69 -6.02
N ALA A 162 13.80 10.78 -6.73
CA ALA A 162 14.60 11.22 -7.87
C ALA A 162 16.05 11.60 -7.49
N TYR A 163 16.23 12.24 -6.33
CA TYR A 163 17.56 12.57 -5.78
C TYR A 163 18.35 11.30 -5.44
N TRP A 164 17.71 10.33 -4.79
CA TRP A 164 18.36 9.05 -4.47
C TRP A 164 18.80 8.30 -5.74
N PHE A 165 17.92 8.19 -6.75
CA PHE A 165 18.25 7.54 -8.03
C PHE A 165 19.43 8.20 -8.74
N LYS A 166 19.46 9.54 -8.80
CA LYS A 166 20.56 10.28 -9.44
C LYS A 166 21.90 10.11 -8.73
N GLN A 167 21.89 9.96 -7.40
CA GLN A 167 23.11 9.94 -6.60
C GLN A 167 23.65 8.52 -6.38
N LYS A 168 22.77 7.51 -6.33
CA LYS A 168 23.14 6.14 -5.92
C LYS A 168 23.16 5.12 -7.05
N LEU A 169 22.59 5.43 -8.22
CA LEU A 169 22.66 4.55 -9.38
C LEU A 169 23.67 5.10 -10.41
N PRO A 170 24.90 4.53 -10.48
CA PRO A 170 25.87 4.92 -11.50
C PRO A 170 25.46 4.31 -12.85
N LEU A 171 24.47 4.92 -13.49
CA LEU A 171 24.20 4.59 -14.89
C LEU A 171 25.29 5.24 -15.75
N PRO A 172 25.94 4.49 -16.66
CA PRO A 172 26.79 5.09 -17.67
C PRO A 172 25.90 6.02 -18.51
N ARG A 173 26.06 7.32 -18.32
CA ARG A 173 25.38 8.31 -19.15
C ARG A 173 26.11 8.30 -20.48
N THR A 174 25.54 7.63 -21.48
CA THR A 174 26.01 7.77 -22.86
C THR A 174 25.86 9.24 -23.24
N PRO A 175 26.93 9.94 -23.66
CA PRO A 175 26.78 11.27 -24.21
C PRO A 175 25.94 11.19 -25.49
N ALA A 176 24.99 12.11 -25.63
CA ALA A 176 24.15 12.28 -26.80
C ALA A 176 24.97 12.68 -28.03
#